data_AF-A0A951K837-F1
#
_entry.id   AF-A0A951K837-F1
#
_cell.length_a   1.000
_cell.length_b   1.000
_cell.length_c   1.000
_cell.angle_alpha   90.00
_cell.angle_beta   90.00
_cell.angle_gamma   90.00
#
_symmetry.space_group_name_H-M   'P 1'
#
loop_
_entity.id
_entity.type
_entity.pdbx_description
1 polymer ?
#
loop_
_entity_poly.entity_id
_entity_poly.type
_entity_poly.pdbx_seq_one_letter_code
_entity_poly.pdbx_strand_id
1 'polypeptide(L)'
;MATITPARRQATTALLDAAEELLVEVGHAGVTVRALAERAGVNQGLVHYYFGSMDELLLQTLERFTARLIERQRALYAGPEPFVEKWRTAMRHLTDDLESGYQKVWLELQAMAWNHAGMRDRVRQVLYTWVGVLRPAFQDGLAELRIDEERLPADVAVALVATFNQGIILEQLSGADSGHRLLLDWIDEQIASAERRAAGPPRGG
;
A
#
# COMPACT_ATOMS: atom_id res chain seq x y z
N MET A 1 24.39 -2.22 20.49
CA MET A 1 23.47 -1.35 19.72
C MET A 1 23.64 0.07 20.23
N ALA A 2 24.11 1.02 19.41
CA ALA A 2 24.30 2.40 19.84
C ALA A 2 22.94 3.07 20.10
N THR A 3 22.73 3.60 21.31
CA THR A 3 21.48 4.25 21.72
C THR A 3 21.27 5.52 20.89
N ILE A 4 20.20 5.57 20.09
CA ILE A 4 19.80 6.77 19.34
C ILE A 4 19.43 7.87 20.35
N THR A 5 20.06 9.04 20.24
CA THR A 5 19.75 10.19 21.11
C THR A 5 18.36 10.75 20.83
N PRO A 6 17.68 11.37 21.81
CA PRO A 6 16.38 12.01 21.59
C PRO A 6 16.42 13.04 20.46
N ALA A 7 17.49 13.85 20.39
CA ALA A 7 17.68 14.84 19.33
C ALA A 7 17.79 14.22 17.94
N ARG A 8 18.51 13.08 17.81
CA ARG A 8 18.58 12.34 16.54
C ARG A 8 17.21 11.81 16.14
N ARG A 9 16.44 11.21 17.06
CA ARG A 9 15.08 10.73 16.75
C ARG A 9 14.17 11.86 16.26
N GLN A 10 14.20 13.02 16.92
CA GLN A 10 13.39 14.16 16.54
C GLN A 10 13.75 14.67 15.14
N ALA A 11 15.05 14.87 14.85
CA ALA A 11 15.49 15.34 13.55
C ALA A 11 15.22 14.33 12.42
N THR A 12 15.45 13.03 12.65
CA THR A 12 15.07 11.97 11.70
C THR A 12 13.58 11.98 11.42
N THR A 13 12.74 12.12 12.45
CA THR A 13 11.27 12.17 12.29
C THR A 13 10.86 13.38 11.46
N ALA A 14 11.37 14.58 11.79
CA ALA A 14 11.06 15.80 11.06
C ALA A 14 11.50 15.75 9.58
N LEU A 15 12.65 15.14 9.30
CA LEU A 15 13.14 14.95 7.93
C LEU A 15 12.27 13.98 7.14
N LEU A 16 11.82 12.88 7.77
CA LEU A 16 10.90 11.96 7.13
C LEU A 16 9.55 12.63 6.89
N ASP A 17 9.00 13.38 7.86
CA ASP A 17 7.73 14.12 7.72
C ASP A 17 7.79 15.12 6.55
N ALA A 18 8.87 15.90 6.49
CA ALA A 18 9.13 16.80 5.36
C ALA A 18 9.22 16.06 4.02
N ALA A 19 9.80 14.87 3.99
CA ALA A 19 9.89 14.06 2.78
C ALA A 19 8.52 13.55 2.34
N GLU A 20 7.66 13.16 3.28
CA GLU A 20 6.29 12.74 2.99
C GLU A 20 5.52 13.85 2.27
N GLU A 21 5.53 15.05 2.85
CA GLU A 21 4.86 16.21 2.28
C GLU A 21 5.40 16.58 0.90
N LEU A 22 6.73 16.68 0.77
CA LEU A 22 7.35 17.08 -0.49
C LEU A 22 7.14 16.04 -1.61
N LEU A 23 7.17 14.74 -1.30
CA LEU A 23 6.91 13.69 -2.29
C LEU A 23 5.48 13.79 -2.86
N VAL A 24 4.50 14.10 -2.01
CA VAL A 24 3.12 14.33 -2.44
C VAL A 24 3.04 15.62 -3.27
N GLU A 25 3.59 16.73 -2.77
CA GLU A 25 3.50 18.06 -3.38
C GLU A 25 4.22 18.16 -4.74
N VAL A 26 5.50 17.76 -4.81
CA VAL A 26 6.37 18.03 -5.96
C VAL A 26 6.89 16.78 -6.66
N GLY A 27 6.61 15.59 -6.12
CA GLY A 27 7.13 14.32 -6.64
C GLY A 27 8.63 14.14 -6.37
N HIS A 28 9.14 12.92 -6.54
CA HIS A 28 10.52 12.57 -6.19
C HIS A 28 11.56 13.47 -6.87
N ALA A 29 11.32 13.84 -8.14
CA ALA A 29 12.26 14.64 -8.92
C ALA A 29 12.40 16.08 -8.41
N GLY A 30 11.38 16.59 -7.69
CA GLY A 30 11.39 17.91 -7.07
C GLY A 30 11.99 17.94 -5.67
N VAL A 31 12.21 16.78 -5.03
CA VAL A 31 12.75 16.70 -3.66
C VAL A 31 14.24 17.00 -3.66
N THR A 32 14.67 17.97 -2.85
CA THR A 32 16.09 18.33 -2.69
C THR A 32 16.49 18.33 -1.22
N VAL A 33 17.78 18.13 -0.93
CA VAL A 33 18.32 18.19 0.45
C VAL A 33 18.00 19.54 1.10
N ARG A 34 18.07 20.61 0.30
CA ARG A 34 17.74 21.96 0.73
C ARG A 34 16.27 22.08 1.13
N ALA A 35 15.34 21.70 0.25
CA ALA A 35 13.91 21.78 0.51
C ALA A 35 13.50 20.94 1.72
N LEU A 36 14.07 19.72 1.85
CA LEU A 36 13.85 18.85 3.01
C LEU A 36 14.29 19.51 4.33
N ALA A 37 15.51 20.02 4.36
CA ALA A 37 16.07 20.63 5.57
C ALA A 37 15.31 21.90 5.97
N GLU A 38 14.95 22.73 4.98
CA GLU A 38 14.13 23.92 5.19
C GLU A 38 12.75 23.56 5.75
N ARG A 39 12.06 22.57 5.17
CA ARG A 39 10.74 22.12 5.63
C ARG A 39 10.79 21.46 7.01
N ALA A 40 11.80 20.64 7.26
CA ALA A 40 12.00 19.97 8.55
C ALA A 40 12.51 20.92 9.65
N GLY A 41 12.94 22.14 9.31
CA GLY A 41 13.51 23.09 10.26
C GLY A 41 14.85 22.64 10.84
N VAL A 42 15.65 21.90 10.05
CA VAL A 42 16.93 21.33 10.50
C VAL A 42 18.10 21.72 9.60
N ASN A 43 19.33 21.44 10.03
CA ASN A 43 20.52 21.67 9.21
C ASN A 43 20.62 20.65 8.06
N GLN A 44 20.93 21.11 6.84
CA GLN A 44 21.09 20.27 5.64
C GLN A 44 22.07 19.10 5.81
N GLY A 45 23.15 19.31 6.57
CA GLY A 45 24.16 18.29 6.85
C GLY A 45 23.60 17.06 7.58
N LEU A 46 22.45 17.20 8.24
CA LEU A 46 21.80 16.10 8.96
C LEU A 46 21.18 15.06 8.03
N VAL A 47 20.85 15.41 6.78
CA VAL A 47 20.36 14.43 5.79
C VAL A 47 21.45 13.39 5.51
N HIS A 48 22.64 13.83 5.10
CA HIS A 48 23.76 12.92 4.86
C HIS A 48 24.25 12.26 6.15
N TYR A 49 24.25 12.99 7.27
CA TYR A 49 24.72 12.43 8.54
C TYR A 49 23.82 11.31 9.09
N TYR A 50 22.49 11.44 8.98
CA TYR A 50 21.55 10.46 9.53
C TYR A 50 21.13 9.36 8.55
N PHE A 51 21.05 9.66 7.25
CA PHE A 51 20.56 8.73 6.23
C PHE A 51 21.64 8.30 5.24
N GLY A 52 22.78 8.99 5.17
CA GLY A 52 23.84 8.70 4.19
C GLY A 52 23.56 9.26 2.80
N SER A 53 22.37 9.02 2.25
CA SER A 53 21.95 9.49 0.92
C SER A 53 20.49 9.94 0.88
N MET A 54 20.13 10.66 -0.20
CA MET A 54 18.74 11.00 -0.49
C MET A 54 17.91 9.75 -0.75
N ASP A 55 18.42 8.82 -1.57
CA ASP A 55 17.72 7.56 -1.90
C ASP A 55 17.38 6.74 -0.65
N GLU A 56 18.29 6.69 0.32
CA GLU A 56 18.06 6.01 1.60
C GLU A 56 16.96 6.68 2.42
N LEU A 57 16.95 8.02 2.45
CA LEU A 57 15.89 8.80 3.12
C LEU A 57 14.53 8.57 2.44
N LEU A 58 14.47 8.61 1.11
CA LEU A 58 13.23 8.36 0.36
C LEU A 58 12.71 6.94 0.57
N LEU A 59 13.59 5.93 0.62
CA LEU A 59 13.20 4.56 0.92
C LEU A 59 12.66 4.39 2.35
N GLN A 60 13.33 4.97 3.35
CA GLN A 60 12.82 4.94 4.72
C GLN A 60 11.48 5.65 4.84
N THR A 61 11.28 6.72 4.07
CA THR A 61 10.00 7.42 3.99
C THR A 61 8.91 6.51 3.43
N LEU A 62 9.19 5.78 2.33
CA LEU A 62 8.26 4.82 1.74
C LEU A 62 7.93 3.66 2.70
N GLU A 63 8.94 3.12 3.40
CA GLU A 63 8.76 2.06 4.38
C GLU A 63 7.87 2.52 5.54
N ARG A 64 8.10 3.74 6.06
CA ARG A 64 7.28 4.33 7.13
C ARG A 64 5.83 4.50 6.70
N PHE A 65 5.60 5.04 5.49
CA PHE A 65 4.26 5.16 4.94
C PHE A 65 3.58 3.80 4.82
N THR A 66 4.27 2.84 4.22
CA THR A 66 3.67 1.54 3.90
C THR A 66 3.40 0.73 5.17
N ALA A 67 4.21 0.88 6.22
CA ALA A 67 3.95 0.28 7.52
C ALA A 67 2.58 0.72 8.10
N ARG A 68 2.19 2.00 7.94
CA ARG A 68 0.88 2.50 8.38
C ARG A 68 -0.28 1.84 7.61
N LEU A 69 -0.12 1.66 6.30
CA LEU A 69 -1.15 1.03 5.46
C LEU A 69 -1.29 -0.48 5.72
N ILE A 70 -0.15 -1.15 5.91
CA ILE A 70 -0.11 -2.56 6.30
C ILE A 70 -0.83 -2.76 7.63
N GLU A 71 -0.59 -1.89 8.61
CA GLU A 71 -1.26 -1.97 9.91
C GLU A 71 -2.77 -1.73 9.79
N ARG A 72 -3.20 -0.74 8.99
CA ARG A 72 -4.62 -0.51 8.70
C ARG A 72 -5.28 -1.74 8.06
N GLN A 73 -4.61 -2.40 7.13
CA GLN A 73 -5.14 -3.60 6.48
C GLN A 73 -5.18 -4.82 7.41
N ARG A 74 -4.17 -5.00 8.26
CA ARG A 74 -4.19 -6.06 9.29
C ARG A 74 -5.38 -5.88 10.23
N ALA A 75 -5.60 -4.66 10.71
CA ALA A 75 -6.73 -4.33 11.56
C ALA A 75 -8.07 -4.60 10.86
N LEU A 76 -8.20 -4.20 9.59
CA LEU A 76 -9.39 -4.44 8.78
C LEU A 76 -9.71 -5.95 8.66
N TYR A 77 -8.73 -6.76 8.27
CA TYR A 77 -8.98 -8.19 8.04
C TYR A 77 -9.13 -9.00 9.33
N ALA A 78 -8.57 -8.54 10.45
CA ALA A 78 -8.80 -9.10 11.79
C ALA A 78 -10.17 -8.73 12.38
N GLY A 79 -10.90 -7.79 11.77
CA GLY A 79 -12.23 -7.38 12.21
C GLY A 79 -13.28 -8.52 12.11
N PRO A 80 -14.40 -8.44 12.86
CA PRO A 80 -15.44 -9.45 12.84
C PRO A 80 -16.38 -9.35 11.63
N GLU A 81 -16.25 -8.32 10.80
CA GLU A 81 -17.14 -8.07 9.67
C GLU A 81 -17.05 -9.17 8.60
N PRO A 82 -18.15 -9.45 7.87
CA PRO A 82 -18.12 -10.34 6.73
C PRO A 82 -17.13 -9.90 5.66
N PHE A 83 -16.64 -10.85 4.86
CA PHE A 83 -15.62 -10.60 3.86
C PHE A 83 -16.04 -9.53 2.82
N VAL A 84 -17.34 -9.47 2.47
CA VAL A 84 -17.85 -8.45 1.54
C VAL A 84 -17.69 -7.02 2.07
N GLU A 85 -17.89 -6.81 3.37
CA GLU A 85 -17.74 -5.49 3.99
C GLU A 85 -16.27 -5.10 4.12
N LYS A 86 -15.40 -6.08 4.40
CA LYS A 86 -13.95 -5.89 4.38
C LYS A 86 -13.46 -5.52 2.98
N TRP A 87 -13.95 -6.20 1.95
CA TRP A 87 -13.67 -5.88 0.55
C TRP A 87 -14.07 -4.44 0.21
N ARG A 88 -15.31 -4.03 0.50
CA ARG A 88 -15.80 -2.67 0.27
C ARG A 88 -14.94 -1.63 0.97
N THR A 89 -14.54 -1.91 2.20
CA THR A 89 -13.67 -1.02 2.98
C THR A 89 -12.27 -0.92 2.37
N ALA A 90 -11.69 -2.03 1.92
CA ALA A 90 -10.41 -2.04 1.22
C ALA A 90 -10.46 -1.25 -0.10
N MET A 91 -11.57 -1.31 -0.85
CA MET A 91 -11.73 -0.53 -2.08
C MET A 91 -11.93 0.97 -1.83
N ARG A 92 -12.57 1.37 -0.72
CA ARG A 92 -12.59 2.78 -0.29
C ARG A 92 -11.18 3.28 0.03
N HIS A 93 -10.40 2.48 0.75
CA HIS A 93 -9.00 2.80 1.04
C HIS A 93 -8.14 2.98 -0.21
N LEU A 94 -8.39 2.23 -1.29
CA LEU A 94 -7.70 2.44 -2.56
C LEU A 94 -7.92 3.88 -3.07
N THR A 95 -9.14 4.38 -2.95
CA THR A 95 -9.52 5.75 -3.36
C THR A 95 -8.90 6.78 -2.42
N ASP A 96 -9.05 6.60 -1.10
CA ASP A 96 -8.48 7.50 -0.09
C ASP A 96 -6.95 7.64 -0.24
N ASP A 97 -6.26 6.53 -0.47
CA ASP A 97 -4.81 6.49 -0.62
C ASP A 97 -4.36 7.17 -1.92
N LEU A 98 -5.17 7.08 -2.98
CA LEU A 98 -4.92 7.80 -4.23
C LEU A 98 -5.04 9.32 -4.01
N GLU A 99 -6.11 9.78 -3.35
CA GLU A 99 -6.33 11.20 -3.03
C GLU A 99 -5.25 11.76 -2.10
N SER A 100 -4.74 10.96 -1.18
CA SER A 100 -3.64 11.35 -0.29
C SER A 100 -2.30 11.53 -1.01
N GLY A 101 -2.18 11.09 -2.26
CA GLY A 101 -0.93 11.07 -3.03
C GLY A 101 0.00 9.91 -2.71
N TYR A 102 -0.33 9.03 -1.76
CA TYR A 102 0.50 7.87 -1.42
C TYR A 102 0.78 6.99 -2.64
N GLN A 103 -0.27 6.67 -3.43
CA GLN A 103 -0.14 5.76 -4.56
C GLN A 103 0.79 6.32 -5.66
N LYS A 104 0.76 7.66 -5.86
CA LYS A 104 1.71 8.37 -6.72
C LYS A 104 3.14 8.18 -6.21
N VAL A 105 3.38 8.42 -4.92
CA VAL A 105 4.71 8.25 -4.29
C VAL A 105 5.22 6.82 -4.44
N TRP A 106 4.37 5.82 -4.20
CA TRP A 106 4.70 4.41 -4.41
C TRP A 106 5.19 4.14 -5.83
N LEU A 107 4.41 4.55 -6.86
CA LEU A 107 4.78 4.31 -8.25
C LEU A 107 6.05 5.04 -8.68
N GLU A 108 6.25 6.29 -8.25
CA GLU A 108 7.47 7.05 -8.56
C GLU A 108 8.72 6.38 -7.98
N LEU A 109 8.68 5.98 -6.71
CA LEU A 109 9.81 5.31 -6.06
C LEU A 109 10.02 3.89 -6.58
N GLN A 110 8.94 3.19 -6.96
CA GLN A 110 9.04 1.88 -7.62
C GLN A 110 9.74 1.99 -8.98
N ALA A 111 9.37 2.97 -9.80
CA ALA A 111 10.00 3.21 -11.10
C ALA A 111 11.47 3.60 -10.96
N MET A 112 11.80 4.47 -9.99
CA MET A 112 13.20 4.79 -9.65
C MET A 112 13.99 3.54 -9.26
N ALA A 113 13.41 2.68 -8.43
CA ALA A 113 14.08 1.48 -7.93
C ALA A 113 14.43 0.47 -9.03
N TRP A 114 13.75 0.49 -10.19
CA TRP A 114 14.11 -0.39 -11.31
C TRP A 114 15.53 -0.20 -11.83
N ASN A 115 16.15 0.95 -11.61
CA ASN A 115 17.52 1.22 -12.00
C ASN A 115 18.53 1.12 -10.84
N HIS A 116 18.07 0.84 -9.62
CA HIS A 116 18.92 0.79 -8.42
C HIS A 116 18.73 -0.54 -7.68
N ALA A 117 19.69 -1.47 -7.82
CA ALA A 117 19.53 -2.84 -7.32
C ALA A 117 19.19 -2.94 -5.83
N GLY A 118 19.87 -2.16 -4.96
CA GLY A 118 19.57 -2.13 -3.53
C GLY A 118 18.18 -1.58 -3.19
N MET A 119 17.70 -0.61 -3.97
CA MET A 119 16.35 -0.07 -3.79
C MET A 119 15.29 -1.07 -4.25
N ARG A 120 15.53 -1.75 -5.37
CA ARG A 120 14.62 -2.76 -5.92
C ARG A 120 14.33 -3.87 -4.92
N ASP A 121 15.35 -4.34 -4.20
CA ASP A 121 15.16 -5.39 -3.19
C ASP A 121 14.26 -4.92 -2.04
N ARG A 122 14.42 -3.66 -1.59
CA ARG A 122 13.58 -3.07 -0.54
C ARG A 122 12.15 -2.84 -1.00
N VAL A 123 11.95 -2.26 -2.19
CA VAL A 123 10.61 -2.08 -2.78
C VAL A 123 9.90 -3.43 -2.96
N ARG A 124 10.62 -4.46 -3.42
CA ARG A 124 10.09 -5.83 -3.50
C ARG A 124 9.68 -6.36 -2.13
N GLN A 125 10.49 -6.14 -1.09
CA GLN A 125 10.16 -6.56 0.27
C GLN A 125 8.91 -5.86 0.80
N VAL A 126 8.74 -4.56 0.52
CA VAL A 126 7.52 -3.83 0.87
C VAL A 126 6.30 -4.43 0.18
N LEU A 127 6.37 -4.67 -1.13
CA LEU A 127 5.30 -5.30 -1.90
C LEU A 127 4.92 -6.67 -1.33
N TYR A 128 5.90 -7.53 -1.05
CA TYR A 128 5.65 -8.86 -0.51
C TYR A 128 5.12 -8.85 0.93
N THR A 129 5.51 -7.86 1.73
CA THR A 129 4.94 -7.69 3.08
C THR A 129 3.45 -7.37 2.98
N TRP A 130 3.06 -6.50 2.04
CA TRP A 130 1.65 -6.19 1.77
C TRP A 130 0.87 -7.41 1.25
N VAL A 131 1.38 -8.09 0.21
CA VAL A 131 0.78 -9.34 -0.32
C VAL A 131 0.60 -10.40 0.77
N GLY A 132 1.58 -10.51 1.68
CA GLY A 132 1.53 -11.44 2.81
C GLY A 132 0.40 -11.15 3.81
N VAL A 133 -0.10 -9.92 3.89
CA VAL A 133 -1.30 -9.58 4.69
C VAL A 133 -2.58 -10.08 4.00
N LEU A 134 -2.64 -9.97 2.67
CA LEU A 134 -3.83 -10.34 1.91
C LEU A 134 -4.05 -11.85 1.86
N ARG A 135 -2.99 -12.64 1.75
CA ARG A 135 -3.09 -14.09 1.62
C ARG A 135 -4.00 -14.77 2.67
N PRO A 136 -3.75 -14.63 3.99
CA PRO A 136 -4.63 -15.24 4.99
C PRO A 136 -6.05 -14.66 4.94
N ALA A 137 -6.19 -13.35 4.67
CA ALA A 137 -7.50 -12.71 4.58
C ALA A 137 -8.35 -13.26 3.42
N PHE A 138 -7.74 -13.50 2.27
CA PHE A 138 -8.40 -14.12 1.12
C PHE A 138 -8.66 -15.59 1.36
N GLN A 139 -7.76 -16.32 2.03
CA GLN A 139 -8.01 -17.71 2.42
C GLN A 139 -9.25 -17.82 3.32
N ASP A 140 -9.35 -17.00 4.37
CA ASP A 140 -10.49 -16.98 5.28
C ASP A 140 -11.77 -16.51 4.57
N GLY A 141 -11.67 -15.46 3.74
CA GLY A 141 -12.79 -14.93 2.98
C GLY A 141 -13.35 -15.91 1.95
N LEU A 142 -12.48 -16.61 1.21
CA LEU A 142 -12.92 -17.63 0.25
C LEU A 142 -13.60 -18.81 0.96
N ALA A 143 -13.09 -19.21 2.13
CA ALA A 143 -13.74 -20.21 2.97
C ALA A 143 -15.12 -19.75 3.47
N GLU A 144 -15.25 -18.50 3.92
CA GLU A 144 -16.53 -17.87 4.30
C GLU A 144 -17.55 -17.90 3.16
N LEU A 145 -17.09 -17.60 1.94
CA LEU A 145 -17.90 -17.62 0.72
C LEU A 145 -18.17 -19.03 0.16
N ARG A 146 -17.63 -20.09 0.81
CA ARG A 146 -17.67 -21.49 0.35
C ARG A 146 -17.15 -21.66 -1.09
N ILE A 147 -16.03 -20.99 -1.38
CA ILE A 147 -15.30 -21.15 -2.64
C ILE A 147 -14.13 -22.09 -2.37
N ASP A 148 -14.12 -23.23 -3.06
CA ASP A 148 -13.08 -24.24 -2.89
C ASP A 148 -11.70 -23.74 -3.37
N GLU A 149 -10.64 -24.06 -2.62
CA GLU A 149 -9.25 -23.71 -2.96
C GLU A 149 -8.83 -24.28 -4.32
N GLU A 150 -9.37 -25.44 -4.72
CA GLU A 150 -9.14 -26.01 -6.06
C GLU A 150 -9.75 -25.18 -7.19
N ARG A 151 -10.84 -24.46 -6.90
CA ARG A 151 -11.56 -23.62 -7.86
C ARG A 151 -10.94 -22.24 -7.97
N LEU A 152 -10.54 -21.66 -6.84
CA LEU A 152 -9.88 -20.37 -6.78
C LEU A 152 -8.89 -20.36 -5.60
N PRO A 153 -7.60 -20.63 -5.84
CA PRO A 153 -6.60 -20.56 -4.81
C PRO A 153 -6.46 -19.14 -4.25
N ALA A 154 -6.23 -19.00 -2.94
CA ALA A 154 -6.08 -17.69 -2.31
C ALA A 154 -4.95 -16.86 -2.96
N ASP A 155 -3.83 -17.51 -3.29
CA ASP A 155 -2.69 -16.85 -3.96
C ASP A 155 -3.05 -16.30 -5.36
N VAL A 156 -3.96 -16.96 -6.07
CA VAL A 156 -4.46 -16.49 -7.38
C VAL A 156 -5.39 -15.30 -7.21
N ALA A 157 -6.30 -15.33 -6.23
CA ALA A 157 -7.18 -14.22 -5.92
C ALA A 157 -6.39 -12.97 -5.49
N VAL A 158 -5.38 -13.14 -4.63
CA VAL A 158 -4.49 -12.06 -4.21
C VAL A 158 -3.71 -11.48 -5.38
N ALA A 159 -3.14 -12.34 -6.24
CA ALA A 159 -2.42 -11.88 -7.43
C ALA A 159 -3.33 -11.08 -8.38
N LEU A 160 -4.57 -11.53 -8.60
CA LEU A 160 -5.56 -10.81 -9.39
C LEU A 160 -5.83 -9.42 -8.80
N VAL A 161 -6.08 -9.35 -7.48
CA VAL A 161 -6.37 -8.10 -6.76
C VAL A 161 -5.20 -7.13 -6.76
N ALA A 162 -4.00 -7.61 -6.49
CA ALA A 162 -2.78 -6.81 -6.59
C ALA A 162 -2.60 -6.24 -8.01
N THR A 163 -2.88 -7.05 -9.03
CA THR A 163 -2.68 -6.66 -10.43
C THR A 163 -3.66 -5.58 -10.87
N PHE A 164 -4.97 -5.79 -10.70
CA PHE A 164 -5.92 -4.77 -11.16
C PHE A 164 -5.87 -3.52 -10.29
N ASN A 165 -5.59 -3.60 -8.98
CA ASN A 165 -5.42 -2.40 -8.16
C ASN A 165 -4.30 -1.52 -8.69
N GLN A 166 -3.14 -2.12 -9.00
CA GLN A 166 -2.01 -1.39 -9.57
C GLN A 166 -2.36 -0.79 -10.94
N GLY A 167 -3.11 -1.51 -11.78
CA GLY A 167 -3.59 -1.01 -13.07
C GLY A 167 -4.54 0.18 -12.93
N ILE A 168 -5.54 0.07 -12.05
CA ILE A 168 -6.50 1.14 -11.72
C ILE A 168 -5.76 2.39 -11.25
N ILE A 169 -4.84 2.24 -10.29
CA ILE A 169 -4.02 3.34 -9.76
C ILE A 169 -3.25 4.03 -10.89
N LEU A 170 -2.56 3.25 -11.71
CA LEU A 170 -1.71 3.76 -12.78
C LEU A 170 -2.54 4.57 -13.80
N GLU A 171 -3.66 4.02 -14.24
CA GLU A 171 -4.53 4.69 -15.21
C GLU A 171 -5.17 5.95 -14.60
N GLN A 172 -5.68 5.88 -13.37
CA GLN A 172 -6.27 7.05 -12.71
C GLN A 172 -5.27 8.20 -12.53
N LEU A 173 -4.03 7.89 -12.12
CA LEU A 173 -2.94 8.89 -12.05
C LEU A 173 -2.56 9.44 -13.43
N SER A 174 -2.78 8.67 -14.48
CA SER A 174 -2.57 9.09 -15.87
C SER A 174 -3.76 9.87 -16.46
N GLY A 175 -4.83 10.08 -15.67
CA GLY A 175 -6.07 10.71 -16.15
C GLY A 175 -6.90 9.81 -17.08
N ALA A 176 -6.66 8.49 -17.04
CA ALA A 176 -7.36 7.49 -17.83
C ALA A 176 -8.36 6.69 -16.97
N ASP A 177 -9.41 6.20 -17.61
CA ASP A 177 -10.37 5.25 -17.03
C ASP A 177 -10.80 4.26 -18.11
N SER A 178 -10.35 3.02 -17.99
CA SER A 178 -10.73 1.91 -18.88
C SER A 178 -12.01 1.18 -18.43
N GLY A 179 -12.75 1.72 -17.46
CA GLY A 179 -13.95 1.11 -16.89
C GLY A 179 -13.74 0.52 -15.50
N HIS A 180 -12.85 1.11 -14.69
CA HIS A 180 -12.47 0.59 -13.37
C HIS A 180 -13.67 0.41 -12.45
N ARG A 181 -14.61 1.37 -12.47
CA ARG A 181 -15.82 1.31 -11.67
C ARG A 181 -16.70 0.11 -12.05
N LEU A 182 -16.85 -0.17 -13.34
CA LEU A 182 -17.63 -1.32 -13.82
C LEU A 182 -17.01 -2.64 -13.35
N LEU A 183 -15.67 -2.74 -13.38
CA LEU A 183 -14.95 -3.90 -12.86
C LEU A 183 -15.19 -4.08 -11.36
N LEU A 184 -14.99 -3.03 -10.56
CA LEU A 184 -15.14 -3.09 -9.10
C LEU A 184 -16.59 -3.36 -8.68
N ASP A 185 -17.58 -2.74 -9.33
CA ASP A 185 -19.00 -2.98 -9.09
C ASP A 185 -19.38 -4.43 -9.41
N TRP A 186 -18.85 -4.98 -10.52
CA TRP A 186 -19.09 -6.38 -10.88
C TRP A 186 -18.48 -7.35 -9.86
N ILE A 187 -17.25 -7.10 -9.39
CA ILE A 187 -16.58 -7.91 -8.37
C ILE A 187 -17.36 -7.86 -7.05
N ASP A 188 -17.77 -6.67 -6.59
CA ASP A 188 -18.58 -6.50 -5.38
C ASP A 188 -19.85 -7.35 -5.44
N GLU A 189 -20.59 -7.29 -6.56
CA GLU A 189 -21.79 -8.09 -6.73
C GLU A 189 -21.48 -9.60 -6.77
N GLN A 190 -20.36 -10.03 -7.36
CA GLN A 190 -19.97 -11.45 -7.31
C GLN A 190 -19.72 -11.93 -5.88
N ILE A 191 -19.02 -11.13 -5.06
CA ILE A 191 -18.73 -11.43 -3.66
C ILE A 191 -20.03 -11.46 -2.85
N ALA A 192 -20.86 -10.42 -2.96
CA ALA A 192 -22.14 -10.33 -2.27
C ALA A 192 -23.09 -11.47 -2.66
N SER A 193 -23.11 -11.86 -3.94
CA SER A 193 -23.89 -12.98 -4.43
C SER A 193 -23.40 -14.32 -3.89
N ALA A 194 -22.09 -14.50 -3.73
CA ALA A 194 -21.51 -15.69 -3.10
C ALA A 194 -21.85 -15.77 -1.61
N GLU A 195 -21.78 -14.66 -0.88
CA GLU A 195 -22.16 -14.58 0.53
C GLU A 195 -23.63 -14.98 0.74
N ARG A 196 -24.55 -14.43 -0.06
CA ARG A 196 -25.98 -14.81 -0.01
C ARG A 196 -26.20 -16.31 -0.27
N ARG A 197 -25.42 -16.93 -1.17
CA ARG A 197 -25.49 -18.38 -1.42
C ARG A 197 -24.92 -19.19 -0.25
N ALA A 198 -23.85 -18.70 0.38
CA ALA A 198 -23.25 -19.34 1.54
C ALA A 198 -24.17 -19.27 2.78
N ALA A 199 -24.93 -18.18 2.95
CA ALA A 199 -25.90 -18.02 4.02
C ALA A 199 -27.18 -18.87 3.86
N GLY A 200 -27.49 -19.33 2.65
CA GLY A 200 -28.65 -20.19 2.38
C GLY A 200 -28.51 -21.61 2.97
N PRO A 201 -29.63 -22.34 3.19
CA PRO A 201 -29.58 -23.72 3.65
C PRO A 201 -28.75 -24.57 2.69
N PRO A 202 -27.95 -25.55 3.20
CA PRO A 202 -27.21 -26.46 2.34
C PRO A 202 -28.21 -27.13 1.40
N ARG A 203 -27.94 -27.09 0.09
CA ARG A 203 -28.80 -27.72 -0.91
C ARG A 203 -28.92 -29.20 -0.54
N GLY A 204 -30.13 -29.60 -0.13
CA GLY A 204 -30.43 -30.99 0.24
C GLY A 204 -30.10 -31.91 -0.92
N GLY A 205 -29.30 -32.93 -0.63
CA GLY A 205 -29.13 -34.12 -1.47
C GLY A 205 -30.09 -35.22 -1.04
#